data_AF-A0A7T6XGS5-F1
#
_entry.id   AF-A0A7T6XGS5-F1
#
_cell.length_a   1.000
_cell.length_b   1.000
_cell.length_c   1.000
_cell.angle_alpha   90.00
_cell.angle_beta   90.00
_cell.angle_gamma   90.00
#
_symmetry.space_group_name_H-M   'P 1'
#
loop_
_entity.id
_entity.type
_entity.pdbx_description
1 polymer ?
#
loop_
_entity_poly.entity_id
_entity_poly.type
_entity_poly.pdbx_seq_one_letter_code
_entity_poly.pdbx_strand_id
1 'polypeptide(L)'
;MSGSLADYLAKKYLTADPATERPKKKRKKTKVIDTAGSGLIIADDDPPDIRSLANAGEDDEDKPFFDTSAKTAEFRRAKKSSWKTIGGPTPGQGGCEQEAADAILNEAAAERAAQQDPEDEDALMIENEDDGAGRMESGARGGLQTAAQTAAMAKAQEKRRKAEEAKYRDLSAVNQKSQETIYRDASGRIINVAMKRAEARRAEEEKREKEEQAREALMGDVQRQQREERRRDLQEIKAMPLARTIEDEEMNEDMKARDRWNDPAAEFLTARRDAGASVTGRPLYRGSFQPNRYGIRPGHRWDGVDRGNGFEKDWFTSRNKKTRFEALEYQWQMDE
;
A
#
# COMPACT_ATOMS: atom_id res chain seq x y z
N MET A 1 2.36 36.57 -31.98
CA MET A 1 0.92 36.85 -32.12
C MET A 1 0.65 38.25 -31.61
N SER A 2 0.32 39.17 -32.51
CA SER A 2 0.02 40.57 -32.20
C SER A 2 -1.33 40.67 -31.49
N GLY A 3 -1.30 40.84 -30.16
CA GLY A 3 -2.50 41.14 -29.39
C GLY A 3 -3.09 42.47 -29.85
N SER A 4 -4.41 42.50 -30.04
CA SER A 4 -5.11 43.71 -30.48
C SER A 4 -4.93 44.85 -29.47
N LEU A 5 -4.89 46.10 -29.94
CA LEU A 5 -4.80 47.29 -29.07
C LEU A 5 -5.90 47.30 -28.00
N ALA A 6 -7.07 46.74 -28.34
CA ALA A 6 -8.20 46.59 -27.41
C ALA A 6 -7.84 45.70 -26.21
N ASP A 7 -7.16 44.57 -26.41
CA ASP A 7 -6.72 43.69 -25.30
C ASP A 7 -5.69 44.37 -24.39
N TYR A 8 -4.80 45.18 -24.98
CA TYR A 8 -3.80 45.92 -24.20
C TYR A 8 -4.45 47.00 -23.32
N LEU A 9 -5.43 47.73 -23.86
CA LEU A 9 -6.16 48.76 -23.12
C LEU A 9 -7.06 48.16 -22.03
N ALA A 10 -7.73 47.05 -22.32
CA ALA A 10 -8.55 46.33 -21.34
C ALA A 10 -7.73 45.87 -20.13
N LYS A 11 -6.55 45.30 -20.38
CA LYS A 11 -5.71 44.69 -19.33
C LYS A 11 -4.93 45.70 -18.49
N LYS A 12 -4.67 46.89 -19.02
CA LYS A 12 -3.84 47.89 -18.34
C LYS A 12 -4.61 49.09 -17.78
N TYR A 13 -5.78 49.39 -18.32
CA TYR A 13 -6.45 50.67 -18.03
C TYR A 13 -7.95 50.56 -17.74
N LEU A 14 -8.61 49.42 -18.03
CA LEU A 14 -10.07 49.27 -17.84
C LEU A 14 -10.49 48.35 -16.69
N THR A 15 -9.56 47.65 -16.05
CA THR A 15 -9.83 46.98 -14.77
C THR A 15 -9.67 47.99 -13.65
N ALA A 16 -10.79 48.48 -13.11
CA ALA A 16 -10.80 49.25 -11.88
C ALA A 16 -10.09 48.46 -10.78
N ASP A 17 -9.05 49.05 -10.18
CA ASP A 17 -8.29 48.44 -9.09
C ASP A 17 -9.24 48.03 -7.94
N PRO A 18 -9.21 46.78 -7.45
CA PRO A 18 -9.85 46.47 -6.17
C PRO A 18 -9.11 47.23 -5.07
N ALA A 19 -9.87 47.91 -4.21
CA ALA A 19 -9.37 48.75 -3.15
C ALA A 19 -8.22 48.09 -2.35
N THR A 20 -7.10 48.80 -2.23
CA THR A 20 -5.92 48.35 -1.49
C THR A 20 -6.26 48.16 0.00
N GLU A 21 -6.36 46.90 0.46
CA GLU A 21 -6.38 46.59 1.88
C GLU A 21 -5.01 46.88 2.50
N ARG A 22 -4.95 47.93 3.31
CA ARG A 22 -3.79 48.22 4.18
C ARG A 22 -3.76 47.21 5.34
N PRO A 23 -2.62 46.57 5.66
CA PRO A 23 -2.55 45.62 6.76
C PRO A 23 -2.66 46.32 8.12
N LYS A 24 -3.70 46.01 8.89
CA LYS A 24 -3.85 46.46 10.29
C LYS A 24 -2.91 45.66 11.21
N LYS A 25 -2.07 46.37 11.97
CA LYS A 25 -1.19 45.84 13.03
C LYS A 25 -2.02 45.05 14.07
N LYS A 26 -1.70 43.77 14.26
CA LYS A 26 -2.31 42.90 15.29
C LYS A 26 -1.84 43.32 16.69
N ARG A 27 -2.74 43.87 17.50
CA ARG A 27 -2.59 43.93 18.97
C ARG A 27 -3.05 42.59 19.54
N LYS A 28 -2.21 41.94 20.35
CA LYS A 28 -2.58 40.76 21.15
C LYS A 28 -3.76 41.12 22.04
N LYS A 29 -4.87 40.38 21.92
CA LYS A 29 -6.01 40.43 22.85
C LYS A 29 -6.11 39.08 23.53
N THR A 30 -5.84 39.08 24.83
CA THR A 30 -6.12 37.99 25.77
C THR A 30 -7.62 37.68 25.72
N LYS A 31 -7.97 36.41 25.47
CA LYS A 31 -9.35 35.93 25.51
C LYS A 31 -9.61 35.36 26.90
N VAL A 32 -10.51 35.99 27.64
CA VAL A 32 -11.17 35.43 28.82
C VAL A 32 -12.17 34.37 28.31
N ILE A 33 -12.15 33.18 28.91
CA ILE A 33 -13.07 32.08 28.59
C ILE A 33 -14.18 32.11 29.64
N ASP A 34 -15.40 32.46 29.20
CA ASP A 34 -16.63 32.18 29.94
C ASP A 34 -17.11 30.77 29.57
N THR A 35 -17.25 29.94 30.60
CA THR A 35 -17.84 28.60 30.56
C THR A 35 -19.35 28.68 30.70
N ALA A 36 -20.10 28.44 29.62
CA ALA A 36 -21.47 27.91 29.65
C ALA A 36 -21.93 27.51 28.23
N GLY A 37 -22.35 26.26 28.04
CA GLY A 37 -23.07 25.85 26.83
C GLY A 37 -22.63 24.50 26.26
N SER A 38 -23.46 23.49 26.51
CA SER A 38 -23.44 22.12 26.00
C SER A 38 -23.26 21.99 24.48
N GLY A 39 -22.35 21.11 24.03
CA GLY A 39 -22.25 20.67 22.63
C GLY A 39 -21.03 19.79 22.38
N LEU A 40 -21.26 18.64 21.74
CA LEU A 40 -20.33 17.56 21.34
C LEU A 40 -18.92 18.05 20.91
N ILE A 41 -17.86 17.56 21.57
CA ILE A 41 -16.45 17.85 21.25
C ILE A 41 -15.93 16.73 20.34
N ILE A 42 -15.67 17.04 19.07
CA ILE A 42 -14.82 16.23 18.19
C ILE A 42 -13.38 16.65 18.51
N ALA A 43 -12.60 15.74 19.09
CA ALA A 43 -11.19 15.97 19.35
C ALA A 43 -10.42 15.95 18.01
N ASP A 44 -9.92 17.11 17.60
CA ASP A 44 -8.91 17.26 16.56
C ASP A 44 -7.56 17.01 17.23
N ASP A 45 -6.94 15.87 16.91
CA ASP A 45 -5.65 15.43 17.43
C ASP A 45 -4.53 16.11 16.63
N ASP A 46 -4.26 17.39 16.93
CA ASP A 46 -3.11 18.13 16.41
C ASP A 46 -1.92 17.93 17.36
N PRO A 47 -0.77 17.40 16.91
CA PRO A 47 0.39 17.16 17.77
C PRO A 47 1.02 18.48 18.25
N PRO A 48 1.51 18.55 19.50
CA PRO A 48 2.00 19.80 20.07
C PRO A 48 3.26 20.32 19.37
N ASP A 49 3.23 21.61 19.04
CA ASP A 49 4.30 22.39 18.42
C ASP A 49 5.58 22.36 19.29
N ILE A 50 6.69 21.92 18.70
CA ILE A 50 8.01 21.63 19.31
C ILE A 50 8.70 22.83 19.99
N ARG A 51 8.07 24.00 20.02
CA ARG A 51 8.59 25.22 20.64
C ARG A 51 8.16 25.44 22.08
N SER A 52 7.18 24.70 22.61
CA SER A 52 6.76 24.86 24.01
C SER A 52 7.50 23.97 25.01
N LEU A 53 8.39 23.07 24.55
CA LEU A 53 9.12 22.14 25.43
C LEU A 53 10.47 22.69 25.93
N ALA A 54 10.85 23.91 25.52
CA ALA A 54 12.17 24.47 25.84
C ALA A 54 12.25 25.19 27.21
N ASN A 55 11.28 25.02 28.10
CA ASN A 55 11.34 25.63 29.44
C ASN A 55 10.61 24.78 30.50
N ALA A 56 11.25 23.68 30.89
CA ALA A 56 11.12 23.09 32.22
C ALA A 56 12.49 22.52 32.56
N GLY A 57 13.14 23.13 33.55
CA GLY A 57 14.45 22.72 34.03
C GLY A 57 14.36 21.51 34.96
N GLU A 58 15.48 20.78 34.96
CA GLU A 58 16.12 20.08 36.08
C GLU A 58 15.40 18.90 36.76
N ASP A 59 16.17 17.81 36.83
CA ASP A 59 16.12 16.62 37.68
C ASP A 59 15.03 15.54 37.48
N ASP A 60 15.50 14.41 36.94
CA ASP A 60 15.12 12.99 37.16
C ASP A 60 14.89 12.22 35.85
N GLU A 61 15.94 11.59 35.29
CA GLU A 61 15.81 10.68 34.12
C GLU A 61 16.35 9.25 34.36
N ASP A 62 16.20 8.71 35.57
CA ASP A 62 16.30 7.26 35.86
C ASP A 62 14.95 6.68 36.32
N LYS A 63 13.88 6.91 35.55
CA LYS A 63 12.58 6.26 35.74
C LYS A 63 12.01 5.82 34.38
N PRO A 64 11.79 4.52 34.13
CA PRO A 64 11.11 4.08 32.91
C PRO A 64 9.70 4.67 32.85
N PHE A 65 9.43 5.43 31.79
CA PHE A 65 8.10 5.96 31.48
C PHE A 65 7.16 4.81 31.09
N PHE A 66 6.31 4.40 32.03
CA PHE A 66 5.20 3.49 31.73
C PHE A 66 3.97 4.31 31.35
N ASP A 67 3.55 4.21 30.09
CA ASP A 67 2.27 4.74 29.61
C ASP A 67 1.12 3.98 30.30
N THR A 68 0.43 4.65 31.22
CA THR A 68 -0.70 4.10 32.00
C THR A 68 -2.07 4.49 31.46
N SER A 69 -2.15 5.03 30.23
CA SER A 69 -3.42 5.47 29.62
C SER A 69 -3.98 4.52 28.54
N ALA A 70 -3.32 3.40 28.24
CA ALA A 70 -3.87 2.39 27.34
C ALA A 70 -4.85 1.43 28.07
N LYS A 71 -6.12 1.83 28.20
CA LYS A 71 -7.20 0.91 28.61
C LYS A 71 -7.58 -0.03 27.46
N THR A 72 -6.82 -1.11 27.25
CA THR A 72 -7.22 -2.22 26.38
C THR A 72 -8.07 -3.22 27.17
N ALA A 73 -9.39 -3.10 27.04
CA ALA A 73 -10.37 -3.96 27.69
C ALA A 73 -10.57 -5.33 26.99
N GLU A 74 -9.59 -5.84 26.24
CA GLU A 74 -9.75 -7.08 25.46
C GLU A 74 -8.88 -8.26 25.89
N PHE A 75 -7.91 -8.08 26.79
CA PHE A 75 -6.94 -9.13 27.11
C PHE A 75 -7.22 -10.00 28.34
N ARG A 76 -8.48 -10.07 28.80
CA ARG A 76 -8.85 -11.01 29.89
C ARG A 76 -10.10 -11.80 29.58
N ARG A 77 -9.99 -12.79 28.69
CA ARG A 77 -10.66 -14.11 28.81
C ARG A 77 -10.26 -15.09 27.70
N ALA A 78 -9.16 -15.80 27.89
CA ALA A 78 -8.98 -17.15 27.34
C ALA A 78 -7.95 -17.94 28.18
N LYS A 79 -8.42 -18.90 28.98
CA LYS A 79 -7.57 -19.85 29.71
C LYS A 79 -7.19 -21.05 28.83
N LYS A 80 -6.69 -20.81 27.61
CA LYS A 80 -6.23 -21.89 26.72
C LYS A 80 -5.06 -21.37 25.88
N SER A 81 -3.86 -21.92 26.09
CA SER A 81 -2.69 -21.63 25.26
C SER A 81 -2.84 -22.30 23.89
N SER A 82 -2.91 -21.52 22.82
CA SER A 82 -2.95 -21.99 21.44
C SER A 82 -1.55 -22.05 20.81
N TRP A 83 -0.58 -22.63 21.53
CA TRP A 83 0.74 -22.93 20.96
C TRP A 83 0.68 -24.29 20.28
N LYS A 84 1.06 -24.35 19.01
CA LYS A 84 1.14 -25.60 18.24
C LYS A 84 2.61 -26.01 18.17
N THR A 85 2.98 -27.10 18.86
CA THR A 85 4.33 -27.68 18.80
C THR A 85 4.48 -28.47 17.50
N ILE A 86 5.41 -28.08 16.64
CA ILE A 86 5.77 -28.81 15.42
C ILE A 86 7.03 -29.60 15.75
N GLY A 87 6.94 -30.95 15.78
CA GLY A 87 8.11 -31.81 15.98
C GLY A 87 7.91 -33.09 16.80
N GLY A 88 6.77 -33.77 16.71
CA GLY A 88 6.58 -35.10 17.31
C GLY A 88 5.73 -36.01 16.42
N PRO A 89 6.01 -37.33 16.36
CA PRO A 89 5.37 -38.23 15.41
C PRO A 89 3.90 -38.47 15.78
N THR A 90 2.98 -38.15 14.87
CA THR A 90 1.55 -38.44 15.02
C THR A 90 1.23 -39.84 14.48
N PRO A 91 0.64 -40.75 15.27
CA PRO A 91 0.07 -41.98 14.77
C PRO A 91 -1.30 -41.68 14.14
N GLY A 92 -1.55 -42.20 12.94
CA GLY A 92 -2.89 -42.21 12.33
C GLY A 92 -3.06 -41.30 11.11
N GLN A 93 -2.25 -41.49 10.07
CA GLN A 93 -2.48 -40.92 8.75
C GLN A 93 -2.49 -42.08 7.73
N GLY A 94 -3.59 -42.83 7.74
CA GLY A 94 -3.86 -43.89 6.77
C GLY A 94 -5.26 -43.81 6.14
N GLY A 95 -6.06 -42.80 6.49
CA GLY A 95 -7.43 -42.64 5.99
C GLY A 95 -7.66 -41.42 5.09
N CYS A 96 -7.01 -40.29 5.39
CA CYS A 96 -7.34 -39.03 4.71
C CYS A 96 -6.89 -38.96 3.24
N GLU A 97 -5.82 -39.68 2.88
CA GLU A 97 -5.29 -39.67 1.52
C GLU A 97 -6.03 -40.67 0.62
N GLN A 98 -6.52 -41.78 1.19
CA GLN A 98 -7.38 -42.74 0.50
C GLN A 98 -8.79 -42.18 0.27
N GLU A 99 -9.38 -41.50 1.26
CA GLU A 99 -10.68 -40.83 1.12
C GLU A 99 -10.62 -39.68 0.09
N ALA A 100 -9.50 -38.96 0.00
CA ALA A 100 -9.30 -37.93 -1.01
C ALA A 100 -9.14 -38.54 -2.43
N ALA A 101 -8.46 -39.67 -2.55
CA ALA A 101 -8.33 -40.38 -3.84
C ALA A 101 -9.67 -40.97 -4.31
N ASP A 102 -10.45 -41.56 -3.39
CA ASP A 102 -11.77 -42.12 -3.69
C ASP A 102 -12.80 -41.03 -4.04
N ALA A 103 -12.68 -39.84 -3.45
CA ALA A 103 -13.51 -38.68 -3.82
C ALA A 103 -13.24 -38.23 -5.26
N ILE A 104 -11.97 -38.20 -5.70
CA ILE A 104 -11.58 -37.83 -7.07
C ILE A 104 -12.08 -38.87 -8.08
N LEU A 105 -11.99 -40.16 -7.74
CA LEU A 105 -12.51 -41.24 -8.61
C LEU A 105 -14.04 -41.19 -8.74
N ASN A 106 -14.75 -40.87 -7.66
CA ASN A 106 -16.21 -40.71 -7.70
C ASN A 106 -16.65 -39.46 -8.46
N GLU A 107 -15.92 -38.35 -8.35
CA GLU A 107 -16.17 -37.13 -9.12
C GLU A 107 -15.94 -37.37 -10.62
N ALA A 108 -14.86 -38.05 -11.00
CA ALA A 108 -14.58 -38.41 -12.39
C ALA A 108 -15.62 -39.39 -12.97
N ALA A 109 -16.16 -40.30 -12.16
CA ALA A 109 -17.23 -41.21 -12.57
C ALA A 109 -18.57 -40.46 -12.77
N ALA A 110 -18.87 -39.49 -11.91
CA ALA A 110 -20.07 -38.65 -12.03
C ALA A 110 -20.01 -37.72 -13.26
N GLU A 111 -18.83 -37.17 -13.57
CA GLU A 111 -18.62 -36.34 -14.76
C GLU A 111 -18.77 -37.15 -16.06
N ARG A 112 -18.28 -38.40 -16.07
CA ARG A 112 -18.42 -39.32 -17.20
C ARG A 112 -19.87 -39.79 -17.40
N ALA A 113 -20.63 -39.94 -16.32
CA ALA A 113 -22.06 -40.24 -16.37
C ALA A 113 -22.87 -39.03 -16.88
N ALA A 114 -22.50 -37.80 -16.49
CA ALA A 114 -23.12 -36.57 -16.99
C ALA A 114 -22.82 -36.28 -18.46
N GLN A 115 -21.71 -36.80 -19.00
CA GLN A 115 -21.39 -36.75 -20.43
C GLN A 115 -22.08 -37.85 -21.26
N GLN A 116 -22.74 -38.83 -20.63
CA GLN A 116 -23.40 -39.95 -21.30
C GLN A 116 -24.94 -39.82 -21.35
N ASP A 117 -25.50 -38.60 -21.30
CA ASP A 117 -26.89 -38.38 -21.71
C ASP A 117 -26.93 -38.02 -23.21
N PRO A 118 -27.54 -38.87 -24.07
CA PRO A 118 -27.75 -38.56 -25.47
C PRO A 118 -28.81 -37.48 -25.65
N GLU A 119 -28.66 -36.71 -26.73
CA GLU A 119 -29.46 -35.57 -27.13
C GLU A 119 -30.98 -35.80 -27.17
N ASP A 120 -31.70 -34.69 -26.94
CA ASP A 120 -33.04 -34.33 -27.42
C ASP A 120 -33.87 -35.42 -28.12
N GLU A 121 -34.90 -35.94 -27.43
CA GLU A 121 -36.13 -36.40 -28.08
C GLU A 121 -37.38 -35.99 -27.29
N ASP A 122 -38.35 -35.47 -28.02
CA ASP A 122 -39.67 -35.04 -27.58
C ASP A 122 -40.38 -36.09 -26.70
N ALA A 123 -40.68 -35.72 -25.45
CA ALA A 123 -41.61 -36.49 -24.60
C ALA A 123 -42.51 -35.56 -23.77
N LEU A 124 -43.62 -35.19 -24.40
CA LEU A 124 -44.97 -35.07 -23.83
C LEU A 124 -45.16 -34.29 -22.52
N MET A 125 -45.81 -33.14 -22.69
CA MET A 125 -46.70 -32.47 -21.78
C MET A 125 -47.52 -33.46 -20.92
N ILE A 126 -47.21 -33.52 -19.63
CA ILE A 126 -48.12 -34.03 -18.60
C ILE A 126 -48.39 -32.86 -17.66
N GLU A 127 -49.49 -32.16 -17.96
CA GLU A 127 -50.21 -31.38 -16.97
C GLU A 127 -50.58 -32.33 -15.82
N ASN A 128 -49.90 -32.16 -14.68
CA ASN A 128 -50.50 -32.50 -13.40
C ASN A 128 -50.79 -31.17 -12.72
N GLU A 129 -52.01 -30.69 -12.94
CA GLU A 129 -52.76 -30.04 -11.87
C GLU A 129 -52.66 -30.94 -10.64
N ASP A 130 -52.03 -30.44 -9.58
CA ASP A 130 -52.63 -30.60 -8.25
C ASP A 130 -52.08 -29.59 -7.22
N ASP A 131 -53.07 -28.95 -6.61
CA ASP A 131 -53.16 -28.46 -5.25
C ASP A 131 -52.52 -27.12 -4.84
N GLY A 132 -53.43 -26.16 -4.66
CA GLY A 132 -53.28 -24.88 -3.98
C GLY A 132 -52.87 -25.00 -2.51
N ALA A 133 -51.63 -25.41 -2.26
CA ALA A 133 -50.97 -25.20 -0.98
C ALA A 133 -50.40 -23.76 -0.93
N GLY A 134 -50.95 -22.93 -0.04
CA GLY A 134 -50.51 -21.54 0.16
C GLY A 134 -49.00 -21.44 0.36
N ARG A 135 -48.34 -20.67 -0.51
CA ARG A 135 -46.93 -20.26 -0.34
C ARG A 135 -46.88 -19.12 0.67
N MET A 136 -45.87 -19.12 1.55
CA MET A 136 -45.62 -18.02 2.48
C MET A 136 -45.05 -16.80 1.75
N GLU A 137 -45.10 -15.63 2.38
CA GLU A 137 -44.52 -14.38 1.86
C GLU A 137 -43.02 -14.49 1.56
N SER A 138 -42.31 -15.39 2.24
CA SER A 138 -40.91 -15.75 1.98
C SER A 138 -40.69 -16.62 0.72
N GLY A 139 -41.77 -16.99 0.03
CA GLY A 139 -41.77 -17.93 -1.10
C GLY A 139 -41.71 -19.41 -0.67
N ALA A 140 -41.59 -19.69 0.63
CA ALA A 140 -41.51 -21.06 1.16
C ALA A 140 -42.87 -21.77 1.15
N ARG A 141 -42.86 -23.06 0.77
CA ARG A 141 -44.06 -23.92 0.82
C ARG A 141 -44.36 -24.24 2.29
N GLY A 142 -45.58 -23.95 2.74
CA GLY A 142 -46.00 -24.27 4.11
C GLY A 142 -46.14 -25.78 4.34
N GLY A 143 -45.70 -26.28 5.51
CA GLY A 143 -45.79 -27.69 5.91
C GLY A 143 -44.44 -28.35 6.24
N LEU A 144 -44.46 -29.59 6.73
CA LEU A 144 -43.26 -30.37 7.05
C LEU A 144 -42.52 -30.76 5.75
N GLN A 145 -41.46 -30.04 5.41
CA GLN A 145 -40.69 -30.28 4.17
C GLN A 145 -39.59 -31.32 4.41
N THR A 146 -39.39 -32.22 3.43
CA THR A 146 -38.23 -33.13 3.42
C THR A 146 -36.96 -32.37 3.02
N ALA A 147 -35.77 -32.83 3.44
CA ALA A 147 -34.49 -32.16 3.14
C ALA A 147 -34.23 -31.98 1.62
N ALA A 148 -34.72 -32.90 0.80
CA ALA A 148 -34.63 -32.80 -0.66
C ALA A 148 -35.50 -31.65 -1.21
N GLN A 149 -36.69 -31.42 -0.63
CA GLN A 149 -37.60 -30.35 -1.05
C GLN A 149 -37.07 -28.96 -0.68
N THR A 150 -36.42 -28.79 0.48
CA THR A 150 -35.76 -27.53 0.86
C THR A 150 -34.52 -27.24 0.03
N ALA A 151 -33.71 -28.25 -0.31
CA ALA A 151 -32.55 -28.08 -1.18
C ALA A 151 -32.95 -27.67 -2.62
N ALA A 152 -34.00 -28.30 -3.17
CA ALA A 152 -34.54 -27.94 -4.48
C ALA A 152 -35.08 -26.49 -4.48
N MET A 153 -35.74 -26.08 -3.40
CA MET A 153 -36.27 -24.72 -3.25
C MET A 153 -35.16 -23.67 -3.17
N ALA A 154 -34.10 -23.92 -2.39
CA ALA A 154 -32.96 -23.01 -2.26
C ALA A 154 -32.23 -22.82 -3.59
N LYS A 155 -32.00 -23.91 -4.34
CA LYS A 155 -31.38 -23.88 -5.68
C LYS A 155 -32.23 -23.09 -6.68
N ALA A 156 -33.55 -23.17 -6.59
CA ALA A 156 -34.46 -22.38 -7.42
C ALA A 156 -34.45 -20.88 -7.05
N GLN A 157 -34.36 -20.55 -5.76
CA GLN A 157 -34.23 -19.17 -5.29
C GLN A 157 -32.90 -18.55 -5.74
N GLU A 158 -31.79 -19.28 -5.63
CA GLU A 158 -30.47 -18.76 -6.04
C GLU A 158 -30.41 -18.53 -7.56
N LYS A 159 -30.98 -19.43 -8.37
CA LYS A 159 -31.10 -19.22 -9.82
C LYS A 159 -31.95 -17.99 -10.15
N ARG A 160 -33.06 -17.77 -9.43
CA ARG A 160 -33.89 -16.56 -9.59
C ARG A 160 -33.13 -15.29 -9.19
N ARG A 161 -32.44 -15.30 -8.04
CA ARG A 161 -31.61 -14.18 -7.59
C ARG A 161 -30.50 -13.87 -8.60
N LYS A 162 -29.81 -14.89 -9.11
CA LYS A 162 -28.75 -14.73 -10.12
C LYS A 162 -29.31 -14.21 -11.45
N ALA A 163 -30.51 -14.64 -11.85
CA ALA A 163 -31.17 -14.14 -13.05
C ALA A 163 -31.67 -12.69 -12.89
N GLU A 164 -32.16 -12.32 -11.70
CA GLU A 164 -32.51 -10.93 -11.38
C GLU A 164 -31.25 -10.05 -11.34
N GLU A 165 -30.19 -10.51 -10.69
CA GLU A 165 -28.90 -9.81 -10.63
C GLU A 165 -28.28 -9.66 -12.03
N ALA A 166 -28.42 -10.65 -12.91
CA ALA A 166 -28.03 -10.54 -14.32
C ALA A 166 -28.87 -9.50 -15.08
N LYS A 167 -30.19 -9.48 -14.86
CA LYS A 167 -31.09 -8.46 -15.45
C LYS A 167 -30.83 -7.04 -14.95
N TYR A 168 -30.39 -6.88 -13.71
CA TYR A 168 -29.97 -5.58 -13.15
C TYR A 168 -28.54 -5.19 -13.54
N ARG A 169 -27.66 -6.16 -13.75
CA ARG A 169 -26.29 -5.96 -14.25
C ARG A 169 -26.29 -5.50 -15.70
N ASP A 170 -27.20 -6.02 -16.51
CA ASP A 170 -27.50 -5.49 -17.85
C ASP A 170 -28.30 -4.18 -17.73
N LEU A 171 -27.57 -3.10 -17.45
CA LEU A 171 -28.06 -1.71 -17.43
C LEU A 171 -28.75 -1.28 -18.74
N SER A 172 -28.65 -2.07 -19.81
CA SER A 172 -29.37 -1.86 -21.08
C SER A 172 -30.86 -2.21 -20.99
N ALA A 173 -31.27 -3.16 -20.14
CA ALA A 173 -32.65 -3.63 -20.06
C ALA A 173 -33.54 -2.74 -19.17
N VAL A 174 -32.95 -2.03 -18.20
CA VAL A 174 -33.67 -1.06 -17.35
C VAL A 174 -34.01 0.22 -18.12
N ASN A 175 -33.30 0.53 -19.20
CA ASN A 175 -33.48 1.76 -19.97
C ASN A 175 -34.73 1.77 -20.87
N GLN A 176 -35.41 0.63 -21.06
CA GLN A 176 -36.61 0.57 -21.93
C GLN A 176 -37.91 1.03 -21.27
N LYS A 177 -37.94 1.26 -19.95
CA LYS A 177 -39.16 1.67 -19.22
C LYS A 177 -39.06 3.02 -18.50
N SER A 178 -37.88 3.62 -18.42
CA SER A 178 -37.68 4.95 -17.85
C SER A 178 -37.59 5.98 -18.97
N GLN A 179 -38.46 7.00 -18.98
CA GLN A 179 -38.32 8.14 -19.88
C GLN A 179 -36.93 8.79 -19.68
N GLU A 180 -36.17 8.98 -20.77
CA GLU A 180 -34.82 9.54 -20.72
C GLU A 180 -34.85 10.97 -20.17
N THR A 181 -34.25 11.19 -19.00
CA THR A 181 -34.11 12.53 -18.41
C THR A 181 -33.04 13.30 -19.17
N ILE A 182 -33.46 14.24 -20.02
CA ILE A 182 -32.56 15.12 -20.79
C ILE A 182 -32.05 16.24 -19.88
N TYR A 183 -30.74 16.25 -19.61
CA TYR A 183 -30.09 17.35 -18.90
C TYR A 183 -29.58 18.39 -19.89
N ARG A 184 -29.87 19.67 -19.63
CA ARG A 184 -29.41 20.82 -20.43
C ARG A 184 -28.51 21.73 -19.59
N ASP A 185 -27.51 22.34 -20.22
CA ASP A 185 -26.74 23.40 -19.56
C ASP A 185 -27.51 24.73 -19.50
N ALA A 186 -26.94 25.72 -18.81
CA ALA A 186 -27.50 27.07 -18.70
C ALA A 186 -27.64 27.80 -20.07
N SER A 187 -27.04 27.26 -21.14
CA SER A 187 -27.18 27.74 -22.53
C SER A 187 -28.19 26.92 -23.36
N GLY A 188 -28.82 25.91 -22.76
CA GLY A 188 -29.82 25.05 -23.40
C GLY A 188 -29.27 23.87 -24.20
N ARG A 189 -27.94 23.66 -24.23
CA ARG A 189 -27.33 22.53 -24.94
C ARG A 189 -27.55 21.23 -24.15
N ILE A 190 -28.03 20.19 -24.84
CA ILE A 190 -28.25 18.87 -24.27
C ILE A 190 -26.88 18.25 -23.91
N ILE A 191 -26.70 17.90 -22.64
CA ILE A 191 -25.50 17.23 -22.14
C ILE A 191 -25.85 15.78 -21.83
N ASN A 192 -25.17 14.86 -22.50
CA ASN A 192 -25.17 13.45 -22.11
C ASN A 192 -24.41 13.29 -20.79
N VAL A 193 -25.13 13.12 -19.68
CA VAL A 193 -24.55 12.99 -18.33
C VAL A 193 -23.57 11.82 -18.23
N ALA A 194 -23.85 10.72 -18.91
CA ALA A 194 -22.96 9.56 -19.00
C ALA A 194 -21.62 9.91 -19.65
N MET A 195 -21.64 10.67 -20.76
CA MET A 195 -20.43 11.10 -21.47
C MET A 195 -19.62 12.11 -20.65
N LYS A 196 -20.28 13.08 -20.03
CA LYS A 196 -19.61 14.08 -19.17
C LYS A 196 -19.02 13.47 -17.90
N ARG A 197 -19.66 12.44 -17.33
CA ARG A 197 -19.13 11.67 -16.19
C ARG A 197 -17.96 10.78 -16.59
N ALA A 198 -18.01 10.17 -17.79
CA ALA A 198 -16.89 9.40 -18.34
C ALA A 198 -15.69 10.31 -18.67
N GLU A 199 -15.92 11.48 -19.23
CA GLU A 199 -14.89 12.50 -19.49
C GLU A 199 -14.31 13.04 -18.19
N ALA A 200 -15.14 13.31 -17.17
CA ALA A 200 -14.66 13.72 -15.86
C ALA A 200 -13.80 12.63 -15.17
N ARG A 201 -14.20 11.35 -15.28
CA ARG A 201 -13.41 10.23 -14.75
C ARG A 201 -12.07 10.08 -15.49
N ARG A 202 -12.07 10.18 -16.82
CA ARG A 202 -10.84 10.15 -17.62
C ARG A 202 -9.93 11.34 -17.32
N ALA A 203 -10.48 12.53 -17.19
CA ALA A 203 -9.72 13.72 -16.83
C ALA A 203 -9.17 13.66 -15.39
N GLU A 204 -9.86 12.99 -14.47
CA GLU A 204 -9.36 12.72 -13.11
C GLU A 204 -8.25 11.66 -13.12
N GLU A 205 -8.40 10.59 -13.90
CA GLU A 205 -7.37 9.56 -14.10
C GLU A 205 -6.11 10.15 -14.75
N GLU A 206 -6.23 10.95 -15.81
CA GLU A 206 -5.10 11.62 -16.47
C GLU A 206 -4.40 12.61 -15.53
N LYS A 207 -5.15 13.33 -14.68
CA LYS A 207 -4.56 14.19 -13.65
C LYS A 207 -3.77 13.39 -12.63
N ARG A 208 -4.34 12.28 -12.15
CA ARG A 208 -3.67 11.38 -11.20
C ARG A 208 -2.40 10.78 -11.81
N GLU A 209 -2.46 10.30 -13.04
CA GLU A 209 -1.29 9.76 -13.76
C GLU A 209 -0.21 10.82 -13.94
N LYS A 210 -0.60 12.06 -14.29
CA LYS A 210 0.35 13.16 -14.43
C LYS A 210 0.97 13.57 -13.08
N GLU A 211 0.21 13.56 -12.00
CA GLU A 211 0.71 13.80 -10.65
C GLU A 211 1.65 12.68 -10.19
N GLU A 212 1.34 11.42 -10.51
CA GLU A 212 2.21 10.27 -10.24
C GLU A 212 3.51 10.36 -11.04
N GLN A 213 3.44 10.69 -12.34
CA GLN A 213 4.61 10.92 -13.18
C GLN A 213 5.45 12.10 -12.68
N ALA A 214 4.81 13.19 -12.26
CA ALA A 214 5.52 14.33 -11.68
C ALA A 214 6.23 13.95 -10.37
N ARG A 215 5.58 13.14 -9.52
CA ARG A 215 6.18 12.60 -8.30
C ARG A 215 7.35 11.67 -8.61
N GLU A 216 7.23 10.79 -9.60
CA GLU A 216 8.29 9.87 -10.02
C GLU A 216 9.47 10.58 -10.70
N ALA A 217 9.21 11.66 -11.44
CA ALA A 217 10.23 12.52 -12.00
C ALA A 217 10.99 13.32 -10.92
N LEU A 218 10.32 13.67 -9.82
CA LEU A 218 10.95 14.33 -8.66
C LEU A 218 11.80 13.36 -7.83
N MET A 219 11.51 12.05 -7.86
CA MET A 219 12.31 11.04 -7.19
C MET A 219 13.70 10.90 -7.82
N GLY A 220 14.73 10.71 -6.98
CA GLY A 220 16.09 10.53 -7.46
C GLY A 220 16.31 9.20 -8.19
N ASP A 221 17.16 9.18 -9.21
CA ASP A 221 17.43 7.98 -10.02
C ASP A 221 17.87 6.77 -9.18
N VAL A 222 18.76 6.98 -8.19
CA VAL A 222 19.21 5.92 -7.26
C VAL A 222 18.06 5.38 -6.43
N GLN A 223 17.12 6.24 -6.00
CA GLN A 223 15.96 5.81 -5.21
C GLN A 223 14.98 4.99 -6.05
N ARG A 224 14.86 5.29 -7.36
CA ARG A 224 14.08 4.48 -8.30
C ARG A 224 14.73 3.10 -8.51
N GLN A 225 16.04 3.05 -8.77
CA GLN A 225 16.78 1.79 -8.90
C GLN A 225 16.67 0.93 -7.63
N GLN A 226 16.90 1.51 -6.45
CA GLN A 226 16.77 0.80 -5.18
C GLN A 226 15.34 0.27 -4.93
N ARG A 227 14.30 0.97 -5.42
CA ARG A 227 12.92 0.49 -5.32
C ARG A 227 12.69 -0.73 -6.22
N GLU A 228 13.24 -0.70 -7.43
CA GLU A 228 13.15 -1.81 -8.38
C GLU A 228 13.94 -3.03 -7.91
N GLU A 229 15.17 -2.83 -7.43
CA GLU A 229 16.00 -3.86 -6.80
C GLU A 229 15.27 -4.47 -5.61
N ARG A 230 14.79 -3.65 -4.66
CA ARG A 230 14.00 -4.16 -3.53
C ARG A 230 12.78 -4.97 -3.97
N ARG A 231 12.09 -4.55 -5.03
CA ARG A 231 10.94 -5.29 -5.57
C ARG A 231 11.39 -6.65 -6.12
N ARG A 232 12.52 -6.71 -6.82
CA ARG A 232 13.11 -7.95 -7.32
C ARG A 232 13.54 -8.84 -6.15
N ASP A 233 14.25 -8.30 -5.18
CA ASP A 233 14.68 -9.03 -3.98
C ASP A 233 13.47 -9.63 -3.25
N LEU A 234 12.36 -8.89 -3.13
CA LEU A 234 11.13 -9.42 -2.53
C LEU A 234 10.47 -10.54 -3.35
N GLN A 235 10.65 -10.56 -4.67
CA GLN A 235 10.19 -11.67 -5.52
C GLN A 235 11.11 -12.89 -5.36
N GLU A 236 12.40 -12.66 -5.25
CA GLU A 236 13.43 -13.68 -5.06
C GLU A 236 13.32 -14.32 -3.67
N ILE A 237 13.20 -13.52 -2.61
CA ILE A 237 12.99 -13.97 -1.23
C ILE A 237 11.71 -14.80 -1.10
N LYS A 238 10.66 -14.51 -1.88
CA LYS A 238 9.45 -15.35 -1.89
C LYS A 238 9.71 -16.78 -2.38
N ALA A 239 10.69 -16.96 -3.26
CA ALA A 239 11.10 -18.26 -3.77
C ALA A 239 12.26 -18.88 -2.97
N MET A 240 13.07 -18.07 -2.28
CA MET A 240 14.24 -18.52 -1.54
C MET A 240 13.85 -19.31 -0.27
N PRO A 241 14.60 -20.37 0.10
CA PRO A 241 14.44 -21.03 1.39
C PRO A 241 14.79 -20.09 2.55
N LEU A 242 14.16 -20.31 3.72
CA LEU A 242 14.38 -19.49 4.92
C LEU A 242 15.84 -19.51 5.41
N ALA A 243 16.51 -20.64 5.30
CA ALA A 243 17.89 -20.81 5.75
C ALA A 243 18.83 -20.88 4.55
N ARG A 244 19.88 -20.05 4.57
CA ARG A 244 21.01 -20.17 3.64
C ARG A 244 21.92 -21.30 4.11
N THR A 245 22.30 -22.19 3.21
CA THR A 245 23.21 -23.30 3.49
C THR A 245 24.59 -23.01 2.92
N ILE A 246 25.56 -23.87 3.23
CA ILE A 246 26.92 -23.78 2.67
C ILE A 246 26.91 -24.00 1.15
N GLU A 247 25.88 -24.66 0.64
CA GLU A 247 25.70 -24.97 -0.79
C GLU A 247 24.95 -23.86 -1.56
N ASP A 248 24.56 -22.76 -0.90
CA ASP A 248 23.88 -21.62 -1.55
C ASP A 248 24.77 -21.01 -2.64
N GLU A 249 24.34 -21.13 -3.89
CA GLU A 249 25.11 -20.76 -5.08
C GLU A 249 25.38 -19.25 -5.11
N GLU A 250 24.36 -18.42 -4.89
CA GLU A 250 24.48 -16.96 -4.93
C GLU A 250 25.44 -16.45 -3.85
N MET A 251 25.31 -16.97 -2.63
CA MET A 251 26.22 -16.63 -1.54
C MET A 251 27.67 -17.05 -1.85
N ASN A 252 27.85 -18.22 -2.46
CA ASN A 252 29.18 -18.72 -2.83
C ASN A 252 29.81 -17.92 -3.97
N GLU A 253 29.02 -17.49 -4.95
CA GLU A 253 29.45 -16.59 -6.01
C GLU A 253 29.89 -15.24 -5.46
N ASP A 254 29.08 -14.64 -4.58
CA ASP A 254 29.42 -13.39 -3.89
C ASP A 254 30.71 -13.53 -3.08
N MET A 255 30.87 -14.64 -2.37
CA MET A 255 32.11 -14.92 -1.67
C MET A 255 33.27 -15.01 -2.66
N LYS A 256 33.17 -15.77 -3.76
CA LYS A 256 34.24 -15.86 -4.76
C LYS A 256 34.60 -14.49 -5.36
N ALA A 257 33.62 -13.62 -5.58
CA ALA A 257 33.81 -12.30 -6.19
C ALA A 257 34.48 -11.24 -5.27
N ARG A 258 34.57 -11.47 -3.96
CA ARG A 258 35.23 -10.51 -3.05
C ARG A 258 36.73 -10.43 -3.33
N ASP A 259 37.27 -9.22 -3.41
CA ASP A 259 38.70 -9.02 -3.52
C ASP A 259 39.40 -9.28 -2.17
N ARG A 260 40.45 -10.11 -2.18
CA ARG A 260 41.28 -10.37 -0.98
C ARG A 260 42.61 -9.67 -1.15
N TRP A 261 42.98 -8.86 -0.17
CA TRP A 261 44.20 -8.06 -0.19
C TRP A 261 45.49 -8.91 -0.26
N ASN A 262 45.49 -10.11 0.33
CA ASN A 262 46.64 -11.02 0.41
C ASN A 262 46.60 -12.16 -0.63
N ASP A 263 45.84 -12.03 -1.71
CA ASP A 263 45.75 -13.08 -2.74
C ASP A 263 46.83 -12.89 -3.82
N PRO A 264 47.83 -13.80 -3.93
CA PRO A 264 48.85 -13.71 -4.98
C PRO A 264 48.27 -13.89 -6.39
N ALA A 265 47.10 -14.52 -6.52
CA ALA A 265 46.44 -14.70 -7.82
C ALA A 265 45.78 -13.40 -8.33
N ALA A 266 45.55 -12.41 -7.46
CA ALA A 266 44.86 -11.17 -7.81
C ALA A 266 45.61 -10.30 -8.85
N GLU A 267 46.93 -10.49 -8.99
CA GLU A 267 47.73 -9.80 -10.02
C GLU A 267 47.51 -10.38 -11.43
N PHE A 268 47.15 -11.67 -11.53
CA PHE A 268 46.90 -12.33 -12.81
C PHE A 268 45.51 -12.03 -13.38
N LEU A 269 44.61 -11.43 -12.59
CA LEU A 269 43.27 -11.05 -13.02
C LEU A 269 43.34 -9.85 -13.98
N THR A 270 42.93 -10.07 -15.23
CA THR A 270 42.93 -9.06 -16.30
C THR A 270 41.73 -8.12 -16.23
N ALA A 271 40.69 -8.49 -15.50
CA ALA A 271 39.47 -7.71 -15.33
C ALA A 271 39.37 -7.23 -13.88
N ARG A 272 39.66 -5.96 -13.64
CA ARG A 272 39.39 -5.29 -12.36
C ARG A 272 38.12 -4.46 -12.51
N ARG A 273 37.28 -4.45 -11.47
CA ARG A 273 36.10 -3.57 -11.43
C ARG A 273 36.58 -2.12 -11.46
N ASP A 274 36.21 -1.40 -12.52
CA ASP A 274 36.52 0.01 -12.66
C ASP A 274 35.82 0.82 -11.56
N ALA A 275 36.59 1.32 -10.59
CA ALA A 275 36.12 2.25 -9.57
C ALA A 275 35.78 3.64 -10.14
N GLY A 276 35.54 3.77 -11.44
CA GLY A 276 35.33 5.03 -12.14
C GLY A 276 33.86 5.39 -12.37
N ALA A 277 32.92 4.47 -12.17
CA ALA A 277 31.50 4.67 -12.44
C ALA A 277 30.63 4.58 -11.17
N SER A 278 29.56 5.37 -11.12
CA SER A 278 28.53 5.30 -10.08
C SER A 278 27.60 4.11 -10.30
N VAL A 279 26.75 3.83 -9.30
CA VAL A 279 25.64 2.87 -9.41
C VAL A 279 24.74 3.19 -10.62
N THR A 280 24.57 4.47 -10.93
CA THR A 280 23.82 4.96 -12.11
C THR A 280 24.63 5.02 -13.41
N GLY A 281 25.86 4.49 -13.44
CA GLY A 281 26.74 4.49 -14.61
C GLY A 281 27.42 5.83 -14.93
N ARG A 282 27.30 6.84 -14.06
CA ARG A 282 27.88 8.17 -14.27
C ARG A 282 29.35 8.18 -13.85
N PRO A 283 30.24 8.92 -14.53
CA PRO A 283 31.65 8.96 -14.16
C PRO A 283 31.86 9.68 -12.82
N LEU A 284 32.67 9.05 -11.96
CA LEU A 284 33.06 9.53 -10.64
C LEU A 284 34.43 10.21 -10.68
N TYR A 285 34.67 11.05 -9.66
CA TYR A 285 35.97 11.66 -9.44
C TYR A 285 37.02 10.61 -9.09
N ARG A 286 38.22 10.77 -9.68
CA ARG A 286 39.34 9.83 -9.54
C ARG A 286 40.34 10.20 -8.43
N GLY A 287 40.35 11.46 -7.99
CA GLY A 287 41.26 11.92 -6.93
C GLY A 287 40.76 11.57 -5.53
N SER A 288 41.58 11.89 -4.54
CA SER A 288 41.21 11.80 -3.12
C SER A 288 40.12 12.82 -2.77
N PHE A 289 39.19 12.43 -1.92
CA PHE A 289 38.09 13.28 -1.46
C PHE A 289 37.89 13.11 0.05
N GLN A 290 37.26 14.10 0.69
CA GLN A 290 36.93 14.00 2.12
C GLN A 290 35.80 12.98 2.33
N PRO A 291 35.84 12.18 3.41
CA PRO A 291 34.76 11.25 3.72
C PRO A 291 33.47 12.02 4.05
N ASN A 292 32.33 11.42 3.75
CA ASN A 292 31.02 11.92 4.11
C ASN A 292 30.17 10.81 4.75
N ARG A 293 29.11 11.20 5.45
CA ARG A 293 28.20 10.27 6.16
C ARG A 293 27.63 9.15 5.29
N TYR A 294 27.46 9.42 3.99
CA TYR A 294 26.77 8.53 3.06
C TYR A 294 27.73 7.75 2.14
N GLY A 295 29.05 7.89 2.28
CA GLY A 295 30.04 7.29 1.39
C GLY A 295 29.91 7.71 -0.09
N ILE A 296 29.21 8.81 -0.38
CA ILE A 296 28.95 9.26 -1.76
C ILE A 296 30.21 9.89 -2.32
N ARG A 297 30.71 9.31 -3.41
CA ARG A 297 31.88 9.84 -4.12
C ARG A 297 31.50 11.07 -4.95
N PRO A 298 32.39 12.09 -5.04
CA PRO A 298 32.12 13.25 -5.87
C PRO A 298 32.05 12.85 -7.35
N GLY A 299 31.24 13.60 -8.11
CA GLY A 299 31.14 13.41 -9.55
C GLY A 299 32.44 13.79 -10.28
N HIS A 300 32.66 13.24 -11.46
CA HIS A 300 33.89 13.44 -12.24
C HIS A 300 34.30 14.91 -12.47
N ARG A 301 33.34 15.85 -12.47
CA ARG A 301 33.57 17.28 -12.72
C ARG A 301 33.98 18.07 -11.48
N TRP A 302 34.09 17.43 -10.33
CA TRP A 302 34.55 18.12 -9.12
C TRP A 302 36.05 18.47 -9.25
N ASP A 303 36.42 19.66 -8.79
CA ASP A 303 37.76 20.22 -8.93
C ASP A 303 38.73 19.82 -7.79
N GLY A 304 38.24 19.08 -6.80
CA GLY A 304 39.02 18.64 -5.64
C GLY A 304 39.10 19.65 -4.50
N VAL A 305 38.53 20.85 -4.66
CA VAL A 305 38.56 21.88 -3.61
C VAL A 305 37.33 21.73 -2.70
N ASP A 306 37.59 21.55 -1.40
CA ASP A 306 36.57 21.51 -0.37
C ASP A 306 36.00 22.92 -0.12
N ARG A 307 34.67 23.04 -0.22
CA ARG A 307 33.90 24.27 -0.01
C ARG A 307 32.83 24.10 1.07
N GLY A 308 32.98 23.08 1.93
CA GLY A 308 32.07 22.82 3.02
C GLY A 308 32.26 23.75 4.22
N ASN A 309 31.22 23.89 5.05
CA ASN A 309 31.26 24.60 6.33
C ASN A 309 31.92 23.78 7.47
N GLY A 310 32.68 22.72 7.16
CA GLY A 310 33.28 21.84 8.17
C GLY A 310 32.33 20.89 8.92
N PHE A 311 31.01 20.98 8.72
CA PHE A 311 30.00 20.17 9.43
C PHE A 311 30.27 18.65 9.40
N GLU A 312 30.62 18.08 8.24
CA GLU A 312 30.87 16.64 8.12
C GLU A 312 32.08 16.21 8.97
N LYS A 313 33.12 17.03 9.05
CA LYS A 313 34.29 16.78 9.91
C LYS A 313 33.89 16.79 11.38
N ASP A 314 33.15 17.80 11.81
CA ASP A 314 32.68 17.92 13.19
C ASP A 314 31.76 16.77 13.57
N TRP A 315 30.89 16.34 12.64
CA TRP A 315 30.02 15.18 12.83
C TRP A 315 30.82 13.90 13.09
N PHE A 316 31.86 13.62 12.30
CA PHE A 316 32.75 12.47 12.54
C PHE A 316 33.47 12.58 13.87
N THR A 317 33.96 13.77 14.23
CA THR A 317 34.63 13.95 15.53
C THR A 317 33.68 13.71 16.69
N SER A 318 32.41 14.14 16.58
CA SER A 318 31.39 13.94 17.60
C SER A 318 31.01 12.47 17.74
N ARG A 319 30.88 11.74 16.62
CA ARG A 319 30.62 10.29 16.64
C ARG A 319 31.79 9.49 17.23
N ASN A 320 33.02 9.86 16.90
CA ASN A 320 34.23 9.25 17.47
C ASN A 320 34.36 9.55 18.96
N LYS A 321 33.98 10.76 19.41
CA LYS A 321 33.91 11.07 20.84
C LYS A 321 32.90 10.18 21.56
N LYS A 322 31.69 10.03 21.02
CA LYS A 322 30.65 9.19 21.64
C LYS A 322 31.09 7.72 21.77
N THR A 323 31.62 7.14 20.70
CA THR A 323 32.12 5.75 20.71
C THR A 323 33.31 5.57 21.65
N ARG A 324 34.20 6.57 21.74
CA ARG A 324 35.29 6.58 22.73
C ARG A 324 34.75 6.61 24.16
N PHE A 325 33.76 7.45 24.45
CA PHE A 325 33.17 7.54 25.78
C PHE A 325 32.49 6.23 26.19
N GLU A 326 31.72 5.61 25.28
CA GLU A 326 31.09 4.31 25.51
C GLU A 326 32.12 3.22 25.82
N ALA A 327 33.25 3.20 25.10
CA ALA A 327 34.33 2.25 25.36
C ALA A 327 35.03 2.51 26.71
N LEU A 328 35.22 3.78 27.08
CA LEU A 328 35.80 4.16 28.37
C LEU A 328 34.87 3.84 29.54
N GLU A 329 33.57 4.09 29.38
CA GLU A 329 32.53 3.77 30.35
C GLU A 329 32.47 2.26 30.58
N TYR A 330 32.47 1.47 29.50
CA TYR A 330 32.55 0.02 29.61
C TYR A 330 33.83 -0.43 30.32
N GLN A 331 34.99 0.18 29.98
CA GLN A 331 36.25 -0.14 30.66
C GLN A 331 36.19 0.18 32.16
N TRP A 332 35.66 1.33 32.55
CA TRP A 332 35.49 1.71 33.95
C TRP A 332 34.51 0.82 34.69
N GLN A 333 33.41 0.43 34.04
CA GLN A 333 32.42 -0.48 34.64
C GLN A 333 32.99 -1.88 34.91
N MET A 334 33.95 -2.34 34.10
CA MET A 334 34.56 -3.67 34.26
C MET A 334 35.76 -3.67 35.22
N ASP A 335 36.34 -2.49 35.50
CA ASP A 335 37.44 -2.31 36.44
C ASP A 335 36.96 -2.14 37.91
N GLU A 336 35.67 -1.82 38.15
CA GLU A 336 35.00 -1.83 39.47
C GLU A 336 34.33 -3.18 39.79
#